data_AF-A0A938JA19-F1
#
_entry.id   AF-A0A938JA19-F1
#
_cell.length_a   1.000
_cell.length_b   1.000
_cell.length_c   1.000
_cell.angle_alpha   90.00
_cell.angle_beta   90.00
_cell.angle_gamma   90.00
#
_symmetry.space_group_name_H-M   'P 1'
#
loop_
_entity.id
_entity.type
_entity.pdbx_description
1 polymer ?
#
loop_
_entity_poly.entity_id
_entity_poly.type
_entity_poly.pdbx_seq_one_letter_code
_entity_poly.pdbx_strand_id
1 'polypeptide(L)'
;MTSPRLRAVAIVDGEHYADVVRDALGALDHEVVAAVMAGGTEKLRGGEDYGVPLETDLEAAIGAHAPELVVDLSDEPVLDPVRRLRLVARSLVAGVPYAGPGFRFDPPTREPYELPSVAVIGTGKRMGKTAVTGALARRASQTSRVVVVAMGRGGPPAPEVIEERPTISSLLALSRTGRHAASDHLETALIAGIPTVGCRRCGGGLAGEVGTSTVLEGA
;
A
#
# COMPACT_ATOMS: atom_id res chain seq x y z
N MET A 1 34.81 6.40 11.78
CA MET A 1 34.13 5.49 10.82
C MET A 1 32.82 6.16 10.46
N THR A 2 32.71 6.70 9.26
CA THR A 2 31.42 7.16 8.72
C THR A 2 30.50 5.96 8.59
N SER A 3 29.25 6.08 9.04
CA SER A 3 28.23 5.06 8.81
C SER A 3 28.15 4.73 7.31
N PRO A 4 27.93 3.45 6.94
CA PRO A 4 27.77 3.10 5.53
C PRO A 4 26.65 3.93 4.90
N ARG A 5 26.90 4.48 3.71
CA ARG A 5 25.88 5.18 2.93
C ARG A 5 24.86 4.15 2.46
N LEU A 6 23.57 4.48 2.55
CA LEU A 6 22.50 3.64 2.02
C LEU A 6 22.63 3.53 0.50
N ARG A 7 22.39 2.33 -0.03
CA ARG A 7 22.42 2.09 -1.48
C ARG A 7 21.13 2.57 -2.13
N ALA A 8 21.24 3.34 -3.20
CA ALA A 8 20.10 3.92 -3.89
C ALA A 8 20.10 3.63 -5.39
N VAL A 9 18.91 3.42 -5.95
CA VAL A 9 18.67 3.53 -7.39
C VAL A 9 18.02 4.87 -7.68
N ALA A 10 18.50 5.59 -8.68
CA ALA A 10 17.93 6.88 -9.07
C ALA A 10 16.94 6.73 -10.24
N ILE A 11 15.82 7.46 -10.19
CA ILE A 11 14.98 7.73 -11.36
C ILE A 11 15.40 9.07 -11.92
N VAL A 12 15.74 9.09 -13.21
CA VAL A 12 16.22 10.28 -13.94
C VAL A 12 15.43 10.48 -15.23
N ASP A 13 15.57 11.62 -15.87
CA ASP A 13 14.95 11.90 -17.17
C ASP A 13 15.95 12.50 -18.19
N GLY A 14 15.57 12.49 -19.46
CA GLY A 14 16.35 13.03 -20.57
C GLY A 14 16.08 14.51 -20.87
N GLU A 15 15.41 15.23 -19.99
CA GLU A 15 15.21 16.69 -20.08
C GLU A 15 16.31 17.47 -19.34
N HIS A 16 17.01 16.79 -18.43
CA HIS A 16 18.24 17.26 -17.82
C HIS A 16 19.47 16.83 -18.63
N TYR A 17 20.49 17.67 -18.68
CA TYR A 17 21.78 17.27 -19.26
C TYR A 17 22.46 16.20 -18.39
N ALA A 18 23.21 15.30 -19.02
CA ALA A 18 23.83 14.17 -18.31
C ALA A 18 24.84 14.59 -17.24
N ASP A 19 25.54 15.73 -17.42
CA ASP A 19 26.43 16.33 -16.42
C ASP A 19 25.65 16.83 -15.20
N VAL A 20 24.53 17.52 -15.41
CA VAL A 20 23.62 17.97 -14.34
C VAL A 20 23.10 16.77 -13.54
N VAL A 21 22.66 15.71 -14.23
CA VAL A 21 22.21 14.48 -13.57
C VAL A 21 23.35 13.85 -12.77
N ARG A 22 24.55 13.69 -13.37
CA ARG A 22 25.71 13.11 -12.68
C ARG A 22 26.08 13.90 -11.42
N ASP A 23 26.12 15.22 -11.50
CA ASP A 23 26.43 16.08 -10.36
C ASP A 23 25.37 15.92 -9.26
N ALA A 24 24.09 15.85 -9.63
CA ALA A 24 23.00 15.58 -8.69
C ALA A 24 23.14 14.20 -8.02
N LEU A 25 23.48 13.15 -8.78
CA LEU A 25 23.73 11.81 -8.22
C LEU A 25 24.90 11.81 -7.23
N GLY A 26 25.99 12.51 -7.55
CA GLY A 26 27.16 12.64 -6.68
C GLY A 26 26.93 13.48 -5.42
N ALA A 27 25.95 14.38 -5.45
CA ALA A 27 25.58 15.23 -4.31
C ALA A 27 24.64 14.56 -3.30
N LEU A 28 24.05 13.40 -3.62
CA LEU A 28 23.19 12.66 -2.70
C LEU A 28 23.99 12.11 -1.50
N ASP A 29 23.34 12.05 -0.34
CA ASP A 29 23.88 11.40 0.87
C ASP A 29 23.89 9.86 0.77
N HIS A 30 23.47 9.32 -0.37
CA HIS A 30 23.33 7.90 -0.68
C HIS A 30 24.40 7.45 -1.67
N GLU A 31 24.72 6.15 -1.65
CA GLU A 31 25.51 5.53 -2.70
C GLU A 31 24.59 5.17 -3.87
N VAL A 32 24.60 5.97 -4.94
CA VAL A 32 23.82 5.65 -6.14
C VAL A 32 24.51 4.50 -6.89
N VAL A 33 23.85 3.35 -6.94
CA VAL A 33 24.39 2.13 -7.56
C VAL A 33 23.94 1.92 -8.99
N ALA A 34 22.81 2.50 -9.38
CA ALA A 34 22.30 2.51 -10.75
C ALA A 34 21.28 3.65 -10.96
N ALA A 35 20.99 3.95 -12.21
CA ALA A 35 19.91 4.85 -12.61
C ALA A 35 18.92 4.16 -13.55
N VAL A 36 17.70 4.69 -13.60
CA VAL A 36 16.63 4.28 -14.52
C VAL A 36 16.10 5.51 -15.23
N MET A 37 16.07 5.46 -16.57
CA MET A 37 15.54 6.54 -17.40
C MET A 37 14.00 6.47 -17.43
N ALA A 38 13.33 7.46 -16.84
CA ALA A 38 11.86 7.57 -16.84
C ALA A 38 11.29 7.94 -18.21
N GLY A 39 12.10 8.59 -19.06
CA GLY A 39 11.73 9.09 -20.38
C GLY A 39 12.38 10.44 -20.64
N GLY A 40 11.88 11.16 -21.65
CA GLY A 40 12.50 12.40 -22.12
C GLY A 40 13.67 12.10 -23.05
N THR A 41 13.83 12.95 -24.07
CA THR A 41 14.89 12.78 -25.07
C THR A 41 15.52 14.10 -25.49
N GLU A 42 15.03 15.24 -25.01
CA GLU A 42 15.42 16.56 -25.53
C GLU A 42 16.92 16.83 -25.39
N LYS A 43 17.52 16.41 -24.28
CA LYS A 43 18.95 16.62 -23.97
C LYS A 43 19.82 15.40 -24.24
N LEU A 44 19.22 14.31 -24.70
CA LEU A 44 19.99 13.14 -25.11
C LEU A 44 20.70 13.42 -26.45
N ARG A 45 21.96 13.04 -26.52
CA ARG A 45 22.87 13.21 -27.66
C ARG A 45 23.55 11.91 -28.08
N GLY A 46 23.36 10.83 -27.31
CA GLY A 46 24.01 9.54 -27.47
C GLY A 46 25.37 9.49 -26.77
N GLY A 47 25.63 8.43 -26.01
CA GLY A 47 26.88 8.23 -25.26
C GLY A 47 26.90 8.93 -23.91
N GLU A 48 25.73 9.19 -23.34
CA GLU A 48 25.56 9.75 -22.02
C GLU A 48 26.22 8.86 -20.97
N ASP A 49 27.04 9.48 -20.13
CA ASP A 49 27.61 8.85 -18.95
C ASP A 49 27.08 9.58 -17.72
N TYR A 50 26.34 8.84 -16.90
CA TYR A 50 25.76 9.31 -15.64
C TYR A 50 26.66 8.96 -14.43
N GLY A 51 27.80 8.31 -14.68
CA GLY A 51 28.70 7.79 -13.63
C GLY A 51 28.23 6.49 -12.97
N VAL A 52 27.05 5.99 -13.34
CA VAL A 52 26.42 4.77 -12.83
C VAL A 52 25.80 3.97 -13.98
N PRO A 53 25.65 2.63 -13.86
CA PRO A 53 24.95 1.85 -14.86
C PRO A 53 23.50 2.31 -15.03
N LEU A 54 23.02 2.30 -16.28
CA LEU A 54 21.63 2.57 -16.62
C LEU A 54 20.89 1.25 -16.81
N GLU A 55 19.83 1.05 -16.05
CA GLU A 55 19.00 -0.16 -16.10
C GLU A 55 17.75 0.07 -16.94
N THR A 56 17.20 -1.03 -17.49
CA THR A 56 16.09 -0.96 -18.45
C THR A 56 14.79 -0.48 -17.83
N ASP A 57 14.55 -0.86 -16.57
CA ASP A 57 13.40 -0.43 -15.78
C ASP A 57 13.71 -0.57 -14.27
N LEU A 58 12.73 -0.16 -13.45
CA LEU A 58 12.84 -0.16 -12.00
C LEU A 58 13.06 -1.57 -11.43
N GLU A 59 12.39 -2.58 -11.95
CA GLU A 59 12.51 -3.96 -11.47
C GLU A 59 13.86 -4.57 -11.81
N ALA A 60 14.37 -4.33 -13.01
CA ALA A 60 15.73 -4.72 -13.37
C ALA A 60 16.74 -4.08 -12.41
N ALA A 61 16.58 -2.78 -12.13
CA ALA A 61 17.45 -2.07 -11.20
C ALA A 61 17.37 -2.61 -9.76
N ILE A 62 16.16 -2.84 -9.25
CA ILE A 62 15.96 -3.41 -7.92
C ILE A 62 16.55 -4.82 -7.84
N GLY A 63 16.30 -5.66 -8.85
CA GLY A 63 16.76 -7.04 -8.87
C GLY A 63 18.28 -7.19 -8.99
N ALA A 64 18.92 -6.35 -9.82
CA ALA A 64 20.37 -6.40 -10.04
C ALA A 64 21.16 -5.76 -8.89
N HIS A 65 20.63 -4.69 -8.29
CA HIS A 65 21.40 -3.85 -7.38
C HIS A 65 20.93 -3.87 -5.93
N ALA A 66 19.80 -4.53 -5.62
CA ALA A 66 19.24 -4.64 -4.26
C ALA A 66 19.32 -3.32 -3.45
N PRO A 67 18.76 -2.21 -3.97
CA PRO A 67 18.83 -0.92 -3.30
C PRO A 67 17.97 -0.90 -2.03
N GLU A 68 18.34 -0.01 -1.12
CA GLU A 68 17.60 0.28 0.11
C GLU A 68 16.66 1.49 -0.06
N LEU A 69 16.80 2.22 -1.17
CA LEU A 69 16.01 3.40 -1.51
C LEU A 69 15.93 3.60 -3.03
N VAL A 70 14.78 4.03 -3.52
CA VAL A 70 14.65 4.66 -4.84
C VAL A 70 14.59 6.17 -4.65
N VAL A 71 15.45 6.92 -5.35
CA VAL A 71 15.49 8.39 -5.33
C VAL A 71 15.01 8.92 -6.67
N ASP A 72 13.91 9.67 -6.68
CA ASP A 72 13.31 10.27 -7.86
C ASP A 72 13.81 11.69 -8.06
N LEU A 73 14.60 11.88 -9.11
CA LEU A 73 15.11 13.17 -9.56
C LEU A 73 14.44 13.61 -10.88
N SER A 74 13.39 12.92 -11.32
CA SER A 74 12.71 13.22 -12.58
C SER A 74 11.62 14.27 -12.43
N ASP A 75 11.40 15.06 -13.49
CA ASP A 75 10.46 16.19 -13.47
C ASP A 75 9.24 15.99 -14.41
N GLU A 76 8.21 16.83 -14.21
CA GLU A 76 7.15 17.02 -15.20
C GLU A 76 7.70 17.78 -16.42
N PRO A 77 7.27 17.44 -17.66
CA PRO A 77 6.17 16.55 -18.00
C PRO A 77 6.57 15.08 -18.22
N VAL A 78 7.84 14.71 -18.04
CA VAL A 78 8.31 13.33 -18.31
C VAL A 78 7.60 12.33 -17.40
N LEU A 79 7.65 12.60 -16.09
CA LEU A 79 7.00 11.78 -15.08
C LEU A 79 5.85 12.55 -14.41
N ASP A 80 4.67 12.43 -15.02
CA ASP A 80 3.43 12.95 -14.46
C ASP A 80 3.07 12.27 -13.11
N PRO A 81 2.18 12.85 -12.29
CA PRO A 81 1.81 12.29 -11.00
C PRO A 81 1.26 10.86 -11.05
N VAL A 82 0.55 10.47 -12.12
CA VAL A 82 -0.04 9.14 -12.26
C VAL A 82 1.05 8.09 -12.54
N ARG A 83 2.00 8.41 -13.43
CA ARG A 83 3.15 7.55 -13.74
C ARG A 83 4.08 7.44 -12.54
N ARG A 84 4.34 8.53 -11.83
CA ARG A 84 5.12 8.52 -10.58
C ARG A 84 4.52 7.60 -9.53
N LEU A 85 3.21 7.70 -9.28
CA LEU A 85 2.53 6.81 -8.33
C LEU A 85 2.56 5.33 -8.74
N ARG A 86 2.66 5.02 -10.04
CA ARG A 86 2.88 3.64 -10.50
C ARG A 86 4.29 3.15 -10.17
N LEU A 87 5.32 3.98 -10.35
CA LEU A 87 6.69 3.64 -9.93
C LEU A 87 6.80 3.46 -8.42
N VAL A 88 6.20 4.39 -7.66
CA VAL A 88 6.06 4.26 -6.20
C VAL A 88 5.45 2.91 -5.85
N ALA A 89 4.28 2.56 -6.40
CA ALA A 89 3.62 1.30 -6.10
C ALA A 89 4.50 0.06 -6.40
N ARG A 90 5.24 0.07 -7.52
CA ARG A 90 6.17 -1.01 -7.89
C ARG A 90 7.33 -1.13 -6.91
N SER A 91 7.93 0.00 -6.52
CA SER A 91 8.99 0.06 -5.50
C SER A 91 8.53 -0.49 -4.16
N LEU A 92 7.35 -0.05 -3.69
CA LEU A 92 6.80 -0.47 -2.41
C LEU A 92 6.43 -1.95 -2.37
N VAL A 93 5.97 -2.53 -3.49
CA VAL A 93 5.72 -3.98 -3.61
C VAL A 93 7.02 -4.78 -3.46
N ALA A 94 8.14 -4.25 -3.95
CA ALA A 94 9.46 -4.83 -3.76
C ALA A 94 10.05 -4.58 -2.35
N GLY A 95 9.33 -3.87 -1.47
CA GLY A 95 9.80 -3.52 -0.14
C GLY A 95 10.84 -2.40 -0.11
N VAL A 96 11.02 -1.66 -1.21
CA VAL A 96 11.99 -0.58 -1.31
C VAL A 96 11.27 0.78 -1.18
N PRO A 97 11.62 1.62 -0.20
CA PRO A 97 11.11 2.99 -0.10
C PRO A 97 11.38 3.81 -1.36
N TYR A 98 10.50 4.77 -1.64
CA TYR A 98 10.60 5.68 -2.78
C TYR A 98 10.54 7.13 -2.29
N ALA A 99 11.56 7.93 -2.58
CA ALA A 99 11.63 9.31 -2.13
C ALA A 99 12.07 10.24 -3.26
N GLY A 100 11.75 11.51 -3.14
CA GLY A 100 12.20 12.57 -4.03
C GLY A 100 12.05 13.93 -3.35
N PRO A 101 12.34 15.04 -4.05
CA PRO A 101 12.19 16.37 -3.48
C PRO A 101 10.76 16.61 -2.95
N GLY A 102 10.62 16.73 -1.63
CA GLY A 102 9.34 17.02 -0.97
C GLY A 102 8.41 15.84 -0.73
N PHE A 103 8.82 14.59 -1.02
CA PHE A 103 8.00 13.41 -0.73
C PHE A 103 8.82 12.17 -0.36
N ARG A 104 8.19 11.29 0.43
CA ARG A 104 8.69 9.96 0.74
C ARG A 104 7.51 9.00 0.91
N PHE A 105 7.67 7.80 0.38
CA PHE A 105 6.77 6.68 0.55
C PHE A 105 7.56 5.50 1.11
N ASP A 106 7.13 5.00 2.26
CA ASP A 106 7.66 3.79 2.86
C ASP A 106 6.70 2.62 2.60
N PRO A 107 7.21 1.38 2.46
CA PRO A 107 6.35 0.20 2.36
C PRO A 107 5.46 0.09 3.59
N PRO A 108 4.14 -0.12 3.44
CA PRO A 108 3.25 -0.20 4.58
C PRO A 108 3.63 -1.39 5.47
N THR A 109 3.70 -1.16 6.78
CA THR A 109 3.96 -2.24 7.74
C THR A 109 2.81 -3.24 7.72
N ARG A 110 3.13 -4.53 7.58
CA ARG A 110 2.17 -5.63 7.71
C ARG A 110 2.48 -6.38 8.99
N GLU A 111 1.53 -6.35 9.92
CA GLU A 111 1.67 -7.12 11.15
C GLU A 111 1.60 -8.62 10.84
N PRO A 112 2.50 -9.42 11.44
CA PRO A 112 2.43 -10.87 11.32
C PRO A 112 1.14 -11.37 11.95
N TYR A 113 0.53 -12.38 11.33
CA TYR A 113 -0.65 -13.05 11.85
C TYR A 113 -0.43 -14.56 11.80
N GLU A 114 -0.61 -15.22 12.94
CA GLU A 114 -0.20 -16.63 13.11
C GLU A 114 -1.12 -17.62 12.39
N LEU A 115 -2.38 -17.25 12.18
CA LEU A 115 -3.38 -18.10 11.52
C LEU A 115 -3.47 -17.78 10.03
N PRO A 116 -3.90 -18.74 9.18
CA PRO A 116 -4.20 -18.45 7.78
C PRO A 116 -5.27 -17.35 7.67
N SER A 117 -4.92 -16.24 7.02
CA SER A 117 -5.83 -15.10 6.82
C SER A 117 -5.95 -14.72 5.35
N VAL A 118 -7.12 -14.19 4.98
CA VAL A 118 -7.41 -13.74 3.62
C VAL A 118 -8.04 -12.34 3.69
N ALA A 119 -7.38 -11.36 3.07
CA ALA A 119 -7.91 -10.00 2.96
C ALA A 119 -8.75 -9.84 1.68
N VAL A 120 -9.99 -9.37 1.83
CA VAL A 120 -10.86 -9.03 0.69
C VAL A 120 -10.79 -7.52 0.44
N ILE A 121 -9.99 -7.12 -0.57
CA ILE A 121 -9.73 -5.73 -0.93
C ILE A 121 -10.50 -5.38 -2.21
N GLY A 122 -10.81 -4.11 -2.41
CA GLY A 122 -11.44 -3.61 -3.62
C GLY A 122 -10.87 -2.26 -4.02
N THR A 123 -10.83 -1.99 -5.32
CA THR A 123 -10.30 -0.77 -5.93
C THR A 123 -11.17 0.47 -5.69
N GLY A 124 -12.36 0.28 -5.09
CA GLY A 124 -13.30 1.36 -4.82
C GLY A 124 -14.38 1.04 -3.80
N LYS A 125 -15.29 2.01 -3.64
CA LYS A 125 -16.48 1.87 -2.80
C LYS A 125 -17.56 1.09 -3.57
N ARG A 126 -18.38 0.33 -2.83
CA ARG A 126 -19.52 -0.44 -3.38
C ARG A 126 -19.17 -1.47 -4.47
N MET A 127 -17.95 -2.00 -4.43
CA MET A 127 -17.46 -3.05 -5.35
C MET A 127 -17.79 -4.48 -4.88
N GLY A 128 -18.79 -4.67 -4.02
CA GLY A 128 -19.20 -6.00 -3.57
C GLY A 128 -18.26 -6.72 -2.58
N LYS A 129 -17.30 -6.02 -1.95
CA LYS A 129 -16.38 -6.62 -0.95
C LYS A 129 -17.10 -7.44 0.11
N THR A 130 -18.13 -6.88 0.74
CA THR A 130 -18.92 -7.56 1.79
C THR A 130 -19.61 -8.82 1.27
N ALA A 131 -20.13 -8.78 0.03
CA ALA A 131 -20.73 -9.96 -0.62
C ALA A 131 -19.70 -11.07 -0.89
N VAL A 132 -18.51 -10.70 -1.39
CA VAL A 132 -17.39 -11.64 -1.61
C VAL A 132 -16.92 -12.23 -0.28
N THR A 133 -16.74 -11.40 0.75
CA THR A 133 -16.38 -11.84 2.10
C THR A 133 -17.40 -12.84 2.64
N GLY A 134 -18.69 -12.55 2.55
CA GLY A 134 -19.74 -13.46 3.00
C GLY A 134 -19.76 -14.79 2.22
N ALA A 135 -19.54 -14.75 0.90
CA ALA A 135 -19.47 -15.96 0.08
C ALA A 135 -18.24 -16.83 0.41
N LEU A 136 -17.06 -16.20 0.55
CA LEU A 136 -15.83 -16.87 0.95
C LEU A 136 -15.97 -17.49 2.34
N ALA A 137 -16.46 -16.71 3.31
CA ALA A 137 -16.70 -17.14 4.68
C ALA A 137 -17.61 -18.37 4.77
N ARG A 138 -18.76 -18.35 4.07
CA ARG A 138 -19.68 -19.49 4.03
C ARG A 138 -19.07 -20.75 3.43
N ARG A 139 -18.20 -20.61 2.43
CA ARG A 139 -17.53 -21.75 1.81
C ARG A 139 -16.42 -22.31 2.70
N ALA A 140 -15.59 -21.44 3.27
CA ALA A 140 -14.51 -21.83 4.16
C ALA A 140 -15.04 -22.44 5.47
N SER A 141 -16.19 -21.99 5.96
CA SER A 141 -16.79 -22.53 7.19
C SER A 141 -17.27 -23.98 7.08
N GLN A 142 -17.32 -24.54 5.86
CA GLN A 142 -17.65 -25.97 5.64
C GLN A 142 -16.53 -26.91 6.09
N THR A 143 -15.29 -26.42 6.15
CA THR A 143 -14.11 -27.24 6.48
C THR A 143 -13.25 -26.64 7.58
N SER A 144 -13.50 -25.41 8.01
CA SER A 144 -12.68 -24.68 8.98
C SER A 144 -13.54 -23.84 9.92
N ARG A 145 -13.00 -23.51 11.09
CA ARG A 145 -13.57 -22.45 11.95
C ARG A 145 -13.16 -21.11 11.37
N VAL A 146 -14.13 -20.26 11.04
CA VAL A 146 -13.90 -18.98 10.36
C VAL A 146 -14.48 -17.86 11.21
N VAL A 147 -13.70 -16.79 11.36
CA VAL A 147 -14.13 -15.50 11.90
C VAL A 147 -13.88 -14.45 10.82
N VAL A 148 -14.78 -13.47 10.69
CA VAL A 148 -14.56 -12.33 9.81
C VAL A 148 -14.30 -11.08 10.64
N VAL A 149 -13.12 -10.49 10.46
CA VAL A 149 -12.79 -9.17 11.01
C VAL A 149 -13.14 -8.11 9.96
N ALA A 150 -14.18 -7.32 10.23
CA ALA A 150 -14.64 -6.27 9.33
C ALA A 150 -14.06 -4.91 9.74
N MET A 151 -13.47 -4.21 8.79
CA MET A 151 -12.84 -2.90 9.01
C MET A 151 -13.68 -1.78 8.40
N GLY A 152 -14.35 -1.00 9.24
CA GLY A 152 -15.16 0.15 8.84
C GLY A 152 -14.44 1.50 8.97
N ARG A 153 -14.87 2.50 8.18
CA ARG A 153 -14.47 3.91 8.39
C ARG A 153 -15.22 4.60 9.54
N GLY A 154 -16.24 3.93 10.08
CA GLY A 154 -17.07 4.40 11.20
C GLY A 154 -17.51 3.24 12.08
N GLY A 155 -16.65 2.23 12.22
CA GLY A 155 -16.89 1.07 13.08
C GLY A 155 -16.97 1.43 14.57
N PRO A 156 -17.25 0.44 15.44
CA PRO A 156 -17.39 0.65 16.88
C PRO A 156 -16.09 1.17 17.52
N PRO A 157 -16.18 1.82 18.70
CA PRO A 157 -15.03 2.44 19.34
C PRO A 157 -13.96 1.44 19.81
N ALA A 158 -14.38 0.22 20.14
CA ALA A 158 -13.56 -0.94 20.44
C ALA A 158 -14.04 -2.14 19.58
N PRO A 159 -13.23 -3.19 19.38
CA PRO A 159 -13.66 -4.38 18.67
C PRO A 159 -14.99 -4.94 19.23
N GLU A 160 -15.98 -5.12 18.35
CA GLU A 160 -17.30 -5.64 18.72
C GLU A 160 -17.49 -7.04 18.13
N VAL A 161 -17.56 -8.05 18.98
CA VAL A 161 -17.80 -9.43 18.56
C VAL A 161 -19.30 -9.68 18.40
N ILE A 162 -19.68 -10.28 17.27
CA ILE A 162 -21.03 -10.77 16.97
C ILE A 162 -20.95 -12.28 16.85
N GLU A 163 -21.32 -13.00 17.91
CA GLU A 163 -21.33 -14.47 17.92
C GLU A 163 -22.63 -15.02 17.35
N GLU A 164 -23.75 -14.41 17.73
CA GLU A 164 -25.08 -14.82 17.31
C GLU A 164 -25.50 -14.11 16.01
N ARG A 165 -26.22 -14.84 15.16
CA ARG A 165 -26.78 -14.27 13.93
C ARG A 165 -27.77 -13.14 14.29
N PRO A 166 -27.57 -11.90 13.80
CA PRO A 166 -28.49 -10.80 14.07
C PRO A 166 -29.91 -11.11 13.59
N THR A 167 -30.90 -10.66 14.36
CA THR A 167 -32.32 -10.67 13.98
C THR A 167 -32.77 -9.28 13.56
N ILE A 168 -33.88 -9.17 12.81
CA ILE A 168 -34.47 -7.88 12.43
C ILE A 168 -34.70 -7.01 13.68
N SER A 169 -35.22 -7.58 14.76
CA SER A 169 -35.46 -6.87 16.02
C SER A 169 -34.16 -6.33 16.64
N SER A 170 -33.08 -7.12 16.64
CA SER A 170 -31.77 -6.68 17.16
C SER A 170 -31.18 -5.53 16.34
N LEU A 171 -31.32 -5.58 15.01
CA LEU A 171 -30.83 -4.54 14.11
C LEU A 171 -31.64 -3.23 14.27
N LEU A 172 -32.97 -3.33 14.44
CA LEU A 172 -33.82 -2.18 14.74
C LEU A 172 -33.49 -1.56 16.09
N ALA A 173 -33.19 -2.37 17.11
CA ALA A 173 -32.76 -1.88 18.42
C ALA A 173 -31.45 -1.08 18.31
N LEU A 174 -30.45 -1.61 17.61
CA LEU A 174 -29.18 -0.92 17.33
C LEU A 174 -29.40 0.39 16.57
N SER A 175 -30.26 0.39 15.55
CA SER A 175 -30.57 1.59 14.79
C SER A 175 -31.22 2.68 15.65
N ARG A 176 -32.11 2.31 16.58
CA ARG A 176 -32.79 3.25 17.48
C ARG A 176 -31.85 3.92 18.48
N THR A 177 -30.71 3.30 18.80
CA THR A 177 -29.66 3.92 19.61
C THR A 177 -28.72 4.81 18.80
N GLY A 178 -29.04 5.08 17.52
CA GLY A 178 -28.22 5.90 16.63
C GLY A 178 -26.98 5.18 16.06
N ARG A 179 -26.86 3.86 16.25
CA ARG A 179 -25.75 3.07 15.71
C ARG A 179 -26.05 2.63 14.27
N HIS A 180 -24.99 2.43 13.48
CA HIS A 180 -25.12 1.97 12.11
C HIS A 180 -25.44 0.47 12.05
N ALA A 181 -26.73 0.12 12.01
CA ALA A 181 -27.21 -1.27 11.99
C ALA A 181 -26.89 -2.04 10.68
N ALA A 182 -26.42 -1.35 9.63
CA ALA A 182 -25.99 -1.95 8.36
C ALA A 182 -24.46 -1.95 8.22
N SER A 183 -23.74 -2.20 9.32
CA SER A 183 -22.26 -2.29 9.30
C SER A 183 -21.81 -3.64 8.72
N ASP A 184 -20.65 -3.67 8.06
CA ASP A 184 -20.15 -4.85 7.33
C ASP A 184 -20.07 -6.13 8.21
N HIS A 185 -19.73 -6.00 9.51
CA HIS A 185 -19.68 -7.13 10.44
C HIS A 185 -21.06 -7.70 10.76
N LEU A 186 -22.07 -6.83 10.93
CA LEU A 186 -23.46 -7.21 11.16
C LEU A 186 -24.06 -7.85 9.90
N GLU A 187 -23.83 -7.26 8.72
CA GLU A 187 -24.26 -7.79 7.43
C GLU A 187 -23.63 -9.17 7.19
N THR A 188 -22.33 -9.31 7.43
CA THR A 188 -21.64 -10.59 7.25
C THR A 188 -22.12 -11.64 8.25
N ALA A 189 -22.32 -11.30 9.52
CA ALA A 189 -22.87 -12.22 10.51
C ALA A 189 -24.27 -12.70 10.12
N LEU A 190 -25.12 -11.78 9.63
CA LEU A 190 -26.46 -12.09 9.15
C LEU A 190 -26.43 -13.07 7.97
N ILE A 191 -25.68 -12.74 6.91
CA ILE A 191 -25.71 -13.49 5.63
C ILE A 191 -24.89 -14.78 5.73
N ALA A 192 -23.76 -14.78 6.43
CA ALA A 192 -22.88 -15.94 6.54
C ALA A 192 -23.22 -16.85 7.73
N GLY A 193 -23.84 -16.31 8.79
CA GLY A 193 -24.12 -17.09 10.01
C GLY A 193 -22.86 -17.57 10.73
N ILE A 194 -21.78 -16.81 10.65
CA ILE A 194 -20.52 -17.08 11.35
C ILE A 194 -20.17 -15.90 12.27
N PRO A 195 -19.31 -16.11 13.27
CA PRO A 195 -18.85 -15.02 14.12
C PRO A 195 -18.12 -13.94 13.33
N THR A 196 -18.38 -12.68 13.67
CA THR A 196 -17.72 -11.53 13.07
C THR A 196 -17.24 -10.55 14.14
N VAL A 197 -16.23 -9.75 13.79
CA VAL A 197 -15.69 -8.69 14.64
C VAL A 197 -15.78 -7.37 13.89
N GLY A 198 -16.51 -6.40 14.44
CA GLY A 198 -16.56 -5.04 13.95
C GLY A 198 -15.38 -4.23 14.47
N CYS A 199 -14.57 -3.68 13.57
CA CYS A 199 -13.44 -2.81 13.88
C CYS A 199 -13.55 -1.46 13.16
N ARG A 200 -12.76 -0.49 13.59
CA ARG A 200 -12.67 0.83 12.94
C ARG A 200 -11.26 1.16 12.49
N ARG A 201 -11.18 2.10 11.54
CA ARG A 201 -9.96 2.82 11.21
C ARG A 201 -10.24 4.27 10.84
N CYS A 202 -9.23 5.11 10.96
CA CYS A 202 -9.23 6.48 10.46
C CYS A 202 -7.94 6.77 9.68
N GLY A 203 -8.03 7.62 8.65
CA GLY A 203 -6.91 7.94 7.77
C GLY A 203 -6.65 6.90 6.66
N GLY A 204 -6.04 7.36 5.58
CA GLY A 204 -5.56 6.53 4.47
C GLY A 204 -4.34 7.18 3.84
N GLY A 205 -3.17 6.61 4.08
CA GLY A 205 -1.92 7.01 3.46
C GLY A 205 -1.89 6.64 1.98
N LEU A 206 -1.07 7.34 1.21
CA LEU A 206 -0.92 7.11 -0.23
C LEU A 206 -0.34 5.71 -0.55
N ALA A 207 0.46 5.16 0.37
CA ALA A 207 0.98 3.79 0.32
C ALA A 207 0.00 2.72 0.86
N GLY A 208 -1.21 3.11 1.30
CA GLY A 208 -2.22 2.20 1.84
C GLY A 208 -2.23 2.06 3.37
N GLU A 209 -1.34 2.75 4.07
CA GLU A 209 -1.34 2.79 5.55
C GLU A 209 -2.62 3.42 6.12
N VAL A 210 -2.90 3.09 7.38
CA VAL A 210 -4.02 3.64 8.15
C VAL A 210 -3.45 4.46 9.29
N GLY A 211 -4.04 5.63 9.57
CA GLY A 211 -3.53 6.50 10.63
C GLY A 211 -3.79 5.93 12.02
N THR A 212 -5.02 5.44 12.25
CA THR A 212 -5.39 4.70 13.47
C THR A 212 -6.30 3.54 13.13
N SER A 213 -6.21 2.43 13.87
CA SER A 213 -7.06 1.26 13.68
C SER A 213 -7.20 0.42 14.95
N THR A 214 -8.35 -0.24 15.10
CA THR A 214 -8.59 -1.28 16.12
C THR A 214 -8.57 -2.70 15.54
N VAL A 215 -8.11 -2.86 14.28
CA VAL A 215 -8.18 -4.16 13.59
C VAL A 215 -7.27 -5.20 14.26
N LEU A 216 -6.07 -4.81 14.68
CA LEU A 216 -5.14 -5.72 15.36
C LEU A 216 -5.66 -6.19 16.72
N GLU A 217 -6.34 -5.32 17.45
CA GLU A 217 -6.98 -5.66 18.73
C GLU A 217 -8.13 -6.65 18.56
N GLY A 218 -8.79 -6.64 17.41
CA GLY A 218 -9.92 -7.51 17.10
C GLY A 218 -9.57 -8.75 16.28
N ALA A 219 -8.30 -8.94 15.91
CA ALA A 219 -7.83 -10.03 15.05
C ALA A 219 -7.33 -11.24 15.86
#